data_AF-A0AAE1C719-F1
#
_entry.id   AF-A0AAE1C719-F1
#
_cell.length_a   1.000
_cell.length_b   1.000
_cell.length_c   1.000
_cell.angle_alpha   90.00
_cell.angle_beta   90.00
_cell.angle_gamma   90.00
#
_symmetry.space_group_name_H-M   'P 1'
#
loop_
_entity.id
_entity.type
_entity.pdbx_description
1 polymer ?
#
loop_
_entity_poly.entity_id
_entity_poly.type
_entity_poly.pdbx_seq_one_letter_code
_entity_poly.pdbx_strand_id
1 'polypeptide(L)'
;MSTTTTITEAESSLLKLTTLAYDKDISPRTTKLPALQPFAFRDRGLAADNGKPNLLPKDHPDIKATNLTPVIGTEIRGLQFSALSDTVQKDELALLIAERGVVVFRDQGFKGHRHRPSKRPLARTLARCISTQRTGTWGTAKCN
;
A
#
# COMPACT_ATOMS: atom_id res chain seq x y z
N MET A 1 -38.83 65.58 16.30
CA MET A 1 -38.17 66.21 17.46
C MET A 1 -37.30 65.15 18.11
N SER A 2 -35.99 65.41 18.14
CA SER A 2 -34.95 64.59 18.78
C SER A 2 -35.02 64.69 20.30
N THR A 3 -34.57 63.62 21.00
CA THR A 3 -33.70 63.61 22.20
C THR A 3 -33.62 62.16 22.73
N THR A 4 -32.66 61.67 23.51
CA THR A 4 -31.20 61.83 23.70
C THR A 4 -30.85 60.86 24.85
N THR A 5 -29.86 60.00 24.61
CA THR A 5 -28.82 59.46 25.53
C THR A 5 -29.16 58.93 26.93
N THR A 6 -28.69 57.73 27.27
CA THR A 6 -27.81 57.53 28.46
C THR A 6 -26.99 56.23 28.38
N ILE A 7 -25.74 56.33 28.81
CA ILE A 7 -24.70 55.29 28.89
C ILE A 7 -24.85 54.56 30.23
N THR A 8 -24.56 53.25 30.28
CA THR A 8 -23.99 52.65 31.49
C THR A 8 -23.13 51.44 31.10
N GLU A 9 -21.82 51.55 31.36
CA GLU A 9 -20.90 50.42 31.45
C GLU A 9 -21.28 49.53 32.64
N ALA A 10 -21.27 48.22 32.42
CA ALA A 10 -20.98 47.26 33.46
C ALA A 10 -20.21 46.09 32.84
N GLU A 11 -18.97 45.98 33.27
CA GLU A 11 -18.02 44.92 33.06
C GLU A 11 -18.64 43.52 33.30
N SER A 12 -18.25 42.51 32.53
CA SER A 12 -17.48 41.41 33.10
C SER A 12 -16.95 40.51 31.98
N SER A 13 -15.64 40.57 31.78
CA SER A 13 -14.75 39.43 31.50
C SER A 13 -15.30 38.27 30.67
N LEU A 14 -14.81 38.22 29.43
CA LEU A 14 -14.15 37.06 28.83
C LEU A 14 -14.27 35.73 29.59
N LEU A 15 -15.06 34.81 29.03
CA LEU A 15 -14.59 33.47 28.66
C LEU A 15 -15.29 33.15 27.32
N LYS A 16 -14.74 33.57 26.17
CA LYS A 16 -13.82 32.71 25.39
C LYS A 16 -14.15 31.22 25.51
N LEU A 17 -15.38 30.83 25.18
CA LEU A 17 -15.61 29.53 24.55
C LEU A 17 -15.20 29.63 23.08
N THR A 18 -13.92 29.96 22.90
CA THR A 18 -13.19 29.68 21.68
C THR A 18 -13.36 28.21 21.39
N THR A 19 -14.01 27.95 20.25
CA THR A 19 -13.32 27.15 19.24
C THR A 19 -12.90 25.78 19.76
N LEU A 20 -13.87 24.94 20.10
CA LEU A 20 -13.61 23.50 20.05
C LEU A 20 -13.55 23.09 18.59
N ALA A 21 -12.36 23.32 18.03
CA ALA A 21 -11.68 22.54 17.02
C ALA A 21 -12.58 21.96 15.92
N TYR A 22 -13.10 22.83 15.05
CA TYR A 22 -13.12 22.47 13.64
C TYR A 22 -11.66 22.46 13.19
N ASP A 23 -11.10 21.27 12.98
CA ASP A 23 -9.74 21.10 12.50
C ASP A 23 -9.66 21.72 11.09
N LYS A 24 -9.14 22.95 11.03
CA LYS A 24 -9.14 23.81 9.85
C LYS A 24 -8.04 23.42 8.84
N ASP A 25 -7.31 22.34 9.14
CA ASP A 25 -6.15 21.91 8.36
C ASP A 25 -6.49 20.88 7.27
N ILE A 26 -7.74 20.41 7.19
CA ILE A 26 -8.26 19.82 5.95
C ILE A 26 -8.71 20.97 5.05
N SER A 27 -7.74 21.66 4.45
CA SER A 27 -8.03 22.30 3.17
C SER A 27 -8.38 21.19 2.19
N PRO A 28 -9.56 21.19 1.52
CA PRO A 28 -9.71 20.39 0.32
C PRO A 28 -8.67 20.93 -0.64
N ARG A 29 -7.52 20.26 -0.75
CA ARG A 29 -6.49 20.61 -1.71
C ARG A 29 -7.18 20.60 -3.06
N THR A 30 -7.48 21.77 -3.61
CA THR A 30 -8.12 21.93 -4.91
C THR A 30 -7.13 21.41 -5.96
N THR A 31 -7.12 20.10 -6.19
CA THR A 31 -6.26 19.45 -7.16
C THR A 31 -6.78 19.79 -8.55
N LYS A 32 -6.29 20.91 -9.10
CA LYS A 32 -6.47 21.23 -10.51
C LYS A 32 -5.63 20.24 -11.32
N LEU A 33 -6.28 19.21 -11.85
CA LEU A 33 -5.68 18.31 -12.82
C LEU A 33 -5.56 19.03 -14.17
N PRO A 34 -4.46 18.85 -14.92
CA PRO A 34 -4.36 19.39 -16.27
C PRO A 34 -5.43 18.78 -17.18
N ALA A 35 -5.82 19.51 -18.23
CA ALA A 35 -6.72 18.99 -19.24
C ALA A 35 -6.13 17.73 -19.90
N LEU A 36 -6.96 16.69 -20.05
CA LEU A 36 -6.58 15.41 -20.62
C LEU A 36 -6.10 15.62 -22.07
N GLN A 37 -4.95 15.04 -22.41
CA GLN A 37 -4.46 14.98 -23.78
C GLN A 37 -4.95 13.67 -24.41
N PRO A 38 -5.39 13.68 -25.69
CA PRO A 38 -5.70 12.45 -26.39
C PRO A 38 -4.42 11.62 -26.54
N PHE A 39 -4.49 10.34 -26.17
CA PHE A 39 -3.40 9.38 -26.36
C PHE A 39 -3.85 8.30 -27.34
N ALA A 40 -2.93 7.85 -28.19
CA ALA A 40 -3.18 6.71 -29.06
C ALA A 40 -3.10 5.43 -28.23
N PHE A 41 -4.21 4.69 -28.13
CA PHE A 41 -4.25 3.37 -27.51
C PHE A 41 -4.00 2.30 -28.56
N ARG A 42 -3.01 1.44 -28.33
CA ARG A 42 -2.77 0.23 -29.11
C ARG A 42 -2.89 -0.97 -28.20
N ASP A 43 -3.81 -1.88 -28.53
CA ASP A 43 -3.97 -3.12 -27.80
C ASP A 43 -2.74 -4.02 -27.98
N ARG A 44 -2.25 -4.56 -26.87
CA ARG A 44 -1.13 -5.49 -26.80
C ARG A 44 -1.51 -6.88 -27.30
N GLY A 45 -2.78 -7.29 -27.14
CA GLY A 45 -3.28 -8.57 -27.60
C GLY A 45 -3.16 -8.76 -29.12
N LEU A 46 -3.12 -7.68 -29.90
CA LEU A 46 -2.97 -7.72 -31.36
C LEU A 46 -1.57 -8.15 -31.82
N ALA A 47 -0.56 -8.05 -30.96
CA ALA A 47 0.81 -8.47 -31.26
C ALA A 47 1.11 -9.91 -30.84
N ALA A 48 0.16 -10.57 -30.18
CA ALA A 48 0.35 -11.88 -29.58
C ALA A 48 0.19 -13.03 -30.58
N ASP A 49 0.79 -14.18 -30.25
CA ASP A 49 0.52 -15.44 -30.94
C ASP A 49 -0.78 -16.07 -30.40
N ASN A 50 -1.64 -16.53 -31.32
CA ASN A 50 -2.87 -17.24 -30.99
C ASN A 50 -2.63 -18.52 -30.18
N GLY A 51 -1.49 -19.19 -30.40
CA GLY A 51 -1.12 -20.43 -29.73
C GLY A 51 -0.68 -20.27 -28.28
N LYS A 52 -0.38 -19.04 -27.84
CA LYS A 52 0.10 -18.69 -26.48
C LYS A 52 1.19 -19.65 -25.93
N PRO A 53 2.21 -20.04 -26.74
CA PRO A 53 3.15 -21.09 -26.36
C PRO A 53 4.04 -20.69 -25.19
N ASN A 54 4.29 -19.38 -25.00
CA ASN A 54 5.17 -18.88 -23.95
C ASN A 54 4.45 -18.72 -22.60
N LEU A 55 3.13 -18.51 -22.63
CA LEU A 55 2.28 -18.38 -21.45
C LEU A 55 1.78 -19.72 -20.91
N LEU A 56 1.35 -20.62 -21.82
CA LEU A 56 0.80 -21.94 -21.47
C LEU A 56 1.56 -23.06 -22.20
N PRO A 57 2.87 -23.23 -21.92
CA PRO A 57 3.64 -24.32 -22.52
C PRO A 57 3.05 -25.66 -22.10
N LYS A 58 2.74 -26.51 -23.08
CA LYS A 58 2.21 -27.87 -22.85
C LYS A 58 3.17 -28.75 -22.04
N ASP A 59 4.44 -28.38 -22.03
CA ASP A 59 5.53 -29.15 -21.44
C ASP A 59 5.78 -28.84 -19.96
N HIS A 60 5.20 -27.76 -19.41
CA HIS A 60 5.33 -27.43 -17.97
C HIS A 60 4.10 -27.91 -17.18
N PRO A 61 4.22 -28.98 -16.38
CA PRO A 61 3.08 -29.56 -15.64
C PRO A 61 2.58 -28.66 -14.48
N ASP A 62 3.40 -27.72 -14.05
CA ASP A 62 3.09 -26.82 -12.93
C ASP A 62 2.13 -25.70 -13.34
N ILE A 63 2.13 -25.33 -14.63
CA ILE A 63 1.28 -24.27 -15.17
C ILE A 63 -0.03 -24.89 -15.63
N LYS A 64 -1.12 -24.56 -14.92
CA LYS A 64 -2.46 -25.09 -15.24
C LYS A 64 -3.43 -23.94 -15.49
N ALA A 65 -3.99 -23.92 -16.69
CA ALA A 65 -5.13 -23.06 -17.04
C ALA A 65 -6.42 -23.87 -16.94
N THR A 66 -7.34 -23.42 -16.08
CA THR A 66 -8.66 -24.02 -15.89
C THR A 66 -9.72 -23.02 -16.28
N ASN A 67 -10.66 -23.40 -17.13
CA ASN A 67 -11.79 -22.52 -17.47
C ASN A 67 -12.77 -22.48 -16.30
N LEU A 68 -13.07 -21.28 -15.79
CA LEU A 68 -13.99 -21.10 -14.66
C LEU A 68 -15.44 -21.28 -15.10
N THR A 69 -15.80 -20.70 -16.25
CA THR A 69 -17.10 -20.90 -16.88
C THR A 69 -16.91 -21.19 -18.38
N PRO A 70 -17.92 -21.75 -19.06
CA PRO A 70 -17.83 -22.02 -20.49
C PRO A 70 -17.53 -20.76 -21.31
N VAL A 71 -18.20 -19.65 -20.98
CA VAL A 71 -18.17 -18.41 -21.77
C VAL A 71 -17.04 -17.47 -21.34
N ILE A 72 -16.82 -17.30 -20.03
CA ILE A 72 -15.87 -16.32 -19.50
C ILE A 72 -14.99 -16.91 -18.40
N GLY A 73 -13.86 -16.26 -18.15
CA GLY A 73 -13.05 -16.56 -16.98
C GLY A 73 -12.08 -17.73 -17.19
N THR A 74 -10.83 -17.50 -16.80
CA THR A 74 -9.77 -18.52 -16.77
C THR A 74 -9.00 -18.38 -15.46
N GLU A 75 -8.79 -19.48 -14.77
CA GLU A 75 -7.92 -19.56 -13.60
C GLU A 75 -6.56 -20.12 -14.01
N ILE A 76 -5.48 -19.39 -13.74
CA ILE A 76 -4.10 -19.81 -13.99
C ILE A 76 -3.41 -20.06 -12.64
N ARG A 77 -2.83 -21.25 -12.49
CA ARG A 77 -2.00 -21.64 -11.34
C ARG A 77 -0.56 -21.92 -11.79
N GLY A 78 0.40 -21.74 -10.88
CA GLY A 78 1.82 -22.01 -11.14
C GLY A 78 2.58 -20.90 -11.87
N LEU A 79 1.94 -19.78 -12.18
CA LEU A 79 2.55 -18.64 -12.88
C LEU A 79 2.61 -17.40 -11.98
N GLN A 80 3.78 -16.79 -11.83
CA GLN A 80 3.94 -15.53 -11.10
C GLN A 80 3.90 -14.35 -12.08
N PHE A 81 2.98 -13.41 -11.86
CA PHE A 81 2.80 -12.26 -12.74
C PHE A 81 4.06 -11.37 -12.82
N SER A 82 4.81 -11.25 -11.72
CA SER A 82 6.04 -10.44 -11.66
C SER A 82 7.22 -11.03 -12.43
N ALA A 83 7.19 -12.32 -12.74
CA ALA A 83 8.29 -13.00 -13.43
C ALA A 83 8.06 -13.08 -14.95
N LEU A 84 6.94 -12.54 -15.46
CA LEU A 84 6.60 -12.60 -16.88
C LEU A 84 7.44 -11.64 -17.71
N SER A 85 7.88 -12.10 -18.88
CA SER A 85 8.57 -11.25 -19.86
C SER A 85 7.65 -10.11 -20.32
N ASP A 86 8.17 -8.89 -20.36
CA ASP A 86 7.36 -7.69 -20.59
C ASP A 86 6.68 -7.62 -21.97
N THR A 87 7.25 -8.28 -22.97
CA THR A 87 6.76 -8.23 -24.35
C THR A 87 5.94 -9.48 -24.67
N VAL A 88 6.60 -10.61 -24.91
CA VAL A 88 5.96 -11.79 -25.51
C VAL A 88 4.87 -12.39 -24.61
N GLN A 89 5.18 -12.72 -23.36
CA GLN A 89 4.21 -13.35 -22.45
C GLN A 89 3.07 -12.41 -22.04
N LYS A 90 3.32 -11.10 -21.91
CA LYS A 90 2.27 -10.13 -21.58
C LYS A 90 1.35 -9.84 -22.75
N ASP A 91 1.86 -9.85 -23.98
CA ASP A 91 1.04 -9.74 -25.18
C ASP A 91 0.13 -10.98 -25.29
N GLU A 92 0.67 -12.20 -25.10
CA GLU A 92 -0.13 -13.44 -25.06
C GLU A 92 -1.18 -13.45 -23.94
N LEU A 93 -0.85 -12.91 -22.77
CA LEU A 93 -1.80 -12.74 -21.69
C LEU A 93 -2.91 -11.74 -22.04
N ALA A 94 -2.57 -10.62 -22.70
CA ALA A 94 -3.54 -9.64 -23.15
C ALA A 94 -4.53 -10.28 -24.14
N LEU A 95 -4.05 -11.13 -25.05
CA LEU A 95 -4.92 -11.89 -25.96
C LEU A 95 -5.84 -12.85 -25.19
N LEU A 96 -5.33 -13.58 -24.20
CA LEU A 96 -6.15 -14.46 -23.37
C LEU A 96 -7.26 -13.69 -22.61
N ILE A 97 -6.95 -12.49 -22.14
CA ILE A 97 -7.92 -11.61 -21.49
C ILE A 97 -8.95 -11.10 -22.51
N ALA A 98 -8.54 -10.75 -23.72
CA ALA A 98 -9.46 -10.35 -24.78
C ALA A 98 -10.44 -11.47 -25.17
N GLU A 99 -9.96 -12.72 -25.23
CA GLU A 99 -10.79 -13.89 -25.56
C GLU A 99 -11.75 -14.29 -24.43
N ARG A 100 -11.28 -14.33 -23.18
CA ARG A 100 -12.03 -14.89 -22.04
C ARG A 100 -12.60 -13.85 -21.07
N GLY A 101 -12.29 -12.58 -21.29
CA GLY A 101 -12.72 -11.41 -20.51
C GLY A 101 -12.01 -11.25 -19.16
N VAL A 102 -11.95 -12.33 -18.37
CA VAL A 102 -11.33 -12.35 -17.04
C VAL A 102 -10.31 -13.46 -16.94
N VAL A 103 -9.16 -13.13 -16.36
CA VAL A 103 -8.11 -14.10 -16.00
C VAL A 103 -7.76 -13.89 -14.53
N VAL A 104 -7.79 -14.99 -13.77
CA VAL A 104 -7.51 -15.02 -12.34
C VAL A 104 -6.22 -15.78 -12.12
N PHE A 105 -5.24 -15.14 -11.50
CA PHE A 105 -4.00 -15.79 -11.08
C PHE A 105 -4.08 -16.19 -9.61
N ARG A 106 -3.79 -17.46 -9.31
CA ARG A 106 -3.66 -17.93 -7.92
C ARG A 106 -2.22 -17.88 -7.45
N ASP A 107 -2.05 -17.96 -6.12
CA ASP A 107 -0.76 -18.14 -5.46
C ASP A 107 0.29 -17.06 -5.76
N GLN A 108 -0.13 -15.80 -5.88
CA GLN A 108 0.78 -14.69 -6.18
C GLN A 108 1.64 -14.29 -4.97
N GLY A 109 2.95 -14.18 -5.19
CA GLY A 109 3.96 -13.87 -4.17
C GLY A 109 4.05 -12.39 -3.80
N PHE A 110 2.94 -11.69 -3.59
CA PHE A 110 2.97 -10.31 -3.11
C PHE A 110 3.32 -10.30 -1.61
N LYS A 111 4.61 -10.12 -1.30
CA LYS A 111 5.05 -9.89 0.08
C LYS A 111 4.51 -8.54 0.54
N GLY A 112 3.45 -8.59 1.34
CA GLY A 112 2.93 -7.43 2.03
C GLY A 112 4.04 -6.80 2.86
N HIS A 113 4.31 -5.52 2.59
CA HIS A 113 5.04 -4.63 3.48
C HIS A 113 4.20 -4.49 4.75
N ARG A 114 4.30 -5.50 5.61
CA ARG A 114 3.73 -5.48 6.95
C ARG A 114 4.46 -4.36 7.68
N HIS A 115 3.70 -3.35 8.08
CA HIS A 115 4.18 -2.24 8.90
C HIS A 115 5.00 -2.81 10.07
N ARG A 116 6.31 -2.54 10.08
CA ARG A 116 7.18 -2.84 11.21
C ARG A 116 6.73 -1.91 12.33
N PRO A 117 6.10 -2.37 13.42
CA PRO A 117 5.90 -1.48 14.55
C PRO A 117 7.28 -1.15 15.09
N SER A 118 7.62 0.14 15.07
CA SER A 118 8.78 0.68 15.78
C SER A 118 8.53 0.49 17.28
N LYS A 119 8.82 -0.70 17.80
CA LYS A 119 8.93 -0.95 19.24
C LYS A 119 10.24 -0.31 19.68
N ARG A 120 10.21 0.99 19.97
CA ARG A 120 11.26 1.61 20.79
C ARG A 120 11.16 0.98 22.18
N PRO A 121 12.21 0.32 22.72
CA PRO A 121 12.16 -0.19 24.08
C PRO A 121 12.20 1.00 25.03
N LEU A 122 11.03 1.38 25.55
CA LEU A 122 10.94 2.21 26.74
C LEU A 122 11.17 1.31 27.95
N ALA A 123 12.17 1.69 28.75
CA ALA A 123 12.50 1.19 30.08
C ALA A 123 13.03 -0.25 30.18
N ARG A 124 14.36 -0.38 30.22
CA ARG A 124 15.00 -1.26 31.21
C ARG A 124 15.60 -0.39 32.31
N THR A 125 14.75 -0.13 33.29
CA THR A 125 15.05 0.44 34.59
C THR A 125 16.25 -0.27 35.21
N LEU A 126 17.15 0.56 35.77
CA LEU A 126 18.21 0.20 36.69
C LEU A 126 17.69 -0.76 37.77
N ALA A 127 18.16 -2.01 37.75
CA ALA A 127 18.13 -2.88 38.93
C ALA A 127 19.57 -3.06 39.41
N ARG A 128 19.77 -2.46 40.56
CA ARG A 128 20.94 -2.42 41.44
C ARG A 128 21.40 -3.82 41.88
N CYS A 129 22.73 -3.90 42.07
CA CYS A 129 23.42 -4.45 43.24
C CYS A 129 23.53 -5.97 43.51
N ILE A 130 24.82 -6.36 43.62
CA ILE A 130 25.46 -7.07 44.73
C ILE A 130 25.23 -8.59 44.84
N SER A 131 26.25 -9.36 44.48
CA SER A 131 27.09 -10.14 45.42
C SER A 131 28.17 -10.87 44.59
N THR A 132 29.45 -10.53 44.73
CA THR A 132 30.42 -11.07 45.71
C THR A 132 30.79 -12.54 45.47
N GLN A 133 31.88 -12.68 44.70
CA GLN A 133 33.01 -13.61 44.84
C GLN A 133 32.90 -15.09 44.44
N ARG A 134 34.07 -15.55 43.94
CA ARG A 134 34.55 -16.91 43.61
C ARG A 134 34.12 -17.39 42.22
N THR A 135 35.00 -17.59 41.24
CA THR A 135 36.45 -17.84 41.21
C THR A 135 36.89 -17.73 39.75
N GLY A 136 38.09 -17.20 39.48
CA GLY A 136 38.80 -17.47 38.23
C GLY A 136 39.20 -16.24 37.42
N THR A 137 40.51 -15.98 37.43
CA THR A 137 41.31 -15.46 36.30
C THR A 137 41.00 -14.08 35.74
N TRP A 138 41.85 -13.16 36.18
CA TRP A 138 42.31 -11.90 35.59
C TRP A 138 42.04 -11.73 34.09
N GLY A 139 41.28 -10.69 33.77
CA GLY A 139 41.12 -10.18 32.41
C GLY A 139 40.31 -8.90 32.44
N THR A 140 41.00 -7.75 32.52
CA THR A 140 40.41 -6.42 32.48
C THR A 140 39.70 -6.18 31.14
N ALA A 141 38.37 -6.16 31.14
CA ALA A 141 37.58 -5.57 30.07
C ALA A 141 36.64 -4.52 30.67
N LYS A 142 37.03 -3.24 30.55
CA LYS A 142 36.16 -2.09 30.81
C LYS A 142 35.14 -2.00 29.67
N CYS A 143 33.86 -2.10 29.99
CA CYS A 143 32.78 -1.59 29.15
C CYS A 143 32.50 -0.13 29.58
N ASN A 144 32.49 0.79 28.62
CA ASN A 144 31.98 2.16 28.76
C ASN A 144 30.46 2.18 28.67
#